data_AF-A0A7X4CT08-F1
#
_entry.id   AF-A0A7X4CT08-F1
#
_cell.length_a   1.000
_cell.length_b   1.000
_cell.length_c   1.000
_cell.angle_alpha   90.00
_cell.angle_beta   90.00
_cell.angle_gamma   90.00
#
_symmetry.space_group_name_H-M   'P 1'
#
loop_
_entity.id
_entity.type
_entity.pdbx_description
1 polymer ?
#
loop_
_entity_poly.entity_id
_entity_poly.type
_entity_poly.pdbx_seq_one_letter_code
_entity_poly.pdbx_strand_id
1 'polypeptide(L)'
;MAANRSEESYFAGGAVLNEHWKRLSDDLDVFHDDEKAIDPLVRKDVRALKDDGLDVFVDHDLWGSVEARVRDESRRETIVLWMGETRMRYFPLVADPLWGVRLHRSDLAVNKVIAAASRMKARDVADMVLVSRHCCPLGPLFLAAAAKLGRVSPLELVDRARHRTSATPNEEIEELREALDCENEGEIKTSAFVALDSAETFLLKLPESMLGGLPVNADGIPVDKVEGMASLRPVLDGGGRFPDFPAGRPEFGGAGGLGDGP
;
A
#
# COMPACT_ATOMS: atom_id res chain seq x y z
N MET A 1 12.01 -9.84 -13.31
CA MET A 1 10.64 -9.39 -13.64
C MET A 1 10.52 -7.88 -13.95
N ALA A 2 11.34 -6.99 -13.36
CA ALA A 2 11.26 -5.53 -13.59
C ALA A 2 11.20 -5.11 -15.07
N ALA A 3 11.97 -5.75 -15.94
CA ALA A 3 11.99 -5.49 -17.38
C ALA A 3 10.66 -5.77 -18.12
N ASN A 4 9.74 -6.51 -17.48
CA ASN A 4 8.41 -6.82 -18.03
C ASN A 4 7.33 -5.84 -17.54
N ARG A 5 7.68 -4.82 -16.77
CA ARG A 5 6.74 -3.77 -16.30
C ARG A 5 6.59 -2.66 -17.34
N SER A 6 5.46 -1.97 -17.28
CA SER A 6 5.05 -0.89 -18.20
C SER A 6 4.07 0.06 -17.50
N GLU A 7 3.55 1.06 -18.22
CA GLU A 7 2.47 1.92 -17.72
C GLU A 7 1.14 1.19 -17.45
N GLU A 8 1.05 -0.07 -17.87
CA GLU A 8 -0.13 -0.92 -17.70
C GLU A 8 0.14 -2.15 -16.84
N SER A 9 1.41 -2.45 -16.53
CA SER A 9 1.83 -3.56 -15.68
C SER A 9 2.88 -3.12 -14.66
N TYR A 10 2.57 -3.21 -13.38
CA TYR A 10 3.37 -2.56 -12.33
C TYR A 10 3.34 -3.37 -11.03
N PHE A 11 4.37 -3.22 -10.22
CA PHE A 11 4.40 -3.79 -8.87
C PHE A 11 3.58 -2.97 -7.89
N ALA A 12 3.01 -3.64 -6.90
CA ALA A 12 2.32 -3.02 -5.79
C ALA A 12 2.52 -3.84 -4.50
N GLY A 13 1.58 -3.71 -3.56
CA GLY A 13 1.54 -4.59 -2.39
C GLY A 13 2.44 -4.17 -1.23
N GLY A 14 2.57 -5.08 -0.27
CA GLY A 14 3.41 -4.89 0.92
C GLY A 14 4.89 -4.83 0.61
N ALA A 15 5.38 -5.60 -0.37
CA ALA A 15 6.79 -5.66 -0.70
C ALA A 15 7.33 -4.30 -1.17
N VAL A 16 6.56 -3.60 -2.00
CA VAL A 16 6.93 -2.26 -2.48
C VAL A 16 6.78 -1.21 -1.36
N LEU A 17 5.70 -1.28 -0.58
CA LEU A 17 5.45 -0.30 0.49
C LEU A 17 6.51 -0.36 1.59
N ASN A 18 6.90 -1.58 1.96
CA ASN A 18 7.75 -1.86 3.10
C ASN A 18 9.23 -2.01 2.71
N GLU A 19 9.64 -1.67 1.48
CA GLU A 19 11.02 -1.81 0.98
C GLU A 19 12.08 -1.21 1.93
N HIS A 20 11.72 -0.13 2.64
CA HIS A 20 12.61 0.58 3.55
C HIS A 20 12.25 0.42 5.03
N TRP A 21 11.34 -0.49 5.35
CA TRP A 21 10.90 -0.78 6.71
C TRP A 21 11.37 -2.18 7.12
N LYS A 22 11.47 -2.42 8.43
CA LYS A 22 11.93 -3.72 8.96
C LYS A 22 10.99 -4.87 8.59
N ARG A 23 9.70 -4.59 8.44
CA ARG A 23 8.70 -5.58 8.05
C ARG A 23 8.90 -6.04 6.61
N LEU A 24 9.22 -7.31 6.41
CA LEU A 24 9.24 -7.94 5.09
C LEU A 24 7.83 -8.39 4.67
N SER A 25 7.54 -8.36 3.37
CA SER A 25 6.32 -8.96 2.80
C SER A 25 6.62 -10.37 2.30
N ASP A 26 5.64 -11.26 2.47
CA ASP A 26 5.77 -12.67 2.04
C ASP A 26 5.41 -12.87 0.56
N ASP A 27 4.74 -11.87 -0.02
CA ASP A 27 4.14 -11.85 -1.35
C ASP A 27 4.63 -10.66 -2.20
N LEU A 28 4.73 -10.88 -3.51
CA LEU A 28 4.91 -9.87 -4.54
C LEU A 28 3.61 -9.71 -5.33
N ASP A 29 3.05 -8.50 -5.31
CA ASP A 29 1.84 -8.18 -6.08
C ASP A 29 2.21 -7.49 -7.40
N VAL A 30 1.72 -8.04 -8.51
CA VAL A 30 1.84 -7.48 -9.85
C VAL A 30 0.44 -7.21 -10.40
N PHE A 31 0.15 -5.97 -10.73
CA PHE A 31 -1.12 -5.62 -11.35
C PHE A 31 -0.98 -5.42 -12.86
N HIS A 32 -2.05 -5.69 -13.59
CA HIS A 32 -2.25 -5.22 -14.96
C HIS A 32 -3.57 -4.46 -15.09
N ASP A 33 -3.58 -3.42 -15.92
CA ASP A 33 -4.76 -2.60 -16.20
C ASP A 33 -5.83 -3.30 -17.07
N ASP A 34 -5.57 -4.53 -17.50
CA ASP A 34 -6.45 -5.34 -18.35
C ASP A 34 -6.31 -6.81 -17.93
N GLU A 35 -7.41 -7.38 -17.43
CA GLU A 35 -7.48 -8.79 -17.02
C GLU A 35 -7.08 -9.75 -18.16
N LYS A 36 -7.36 -9.40 -19.43
CA LYS A 36 -7.00 -10.21 -20.60
C LYS A 36 -5.50 -10.32 -20.82
N ALA A 37 -4.74 -9.38 -20.27
CA ALA A 37 -3.29 -9.34 -20.40
C ALA A 37 -2.55 -10.11 -19.30
N ILE A 38 -3.27 -10.68 -18.32
CA ILE A 38 -2.67 -11.44 -17.22
C ILE A 38 -1.97 -12.70 -17.72
N ASP A 39 -2.63 -13.55 -18.50
CA ASP A 39 -2.01 -14.76 -19.05
C ASP A 39 -0.70 -14.51 -19.84
N PRO A 40 -0.65 -13.57 -20.82
CA PRO A 40 0.60 -13.28 -21.51
C PRO A 40 1.65 -12.63 -20.60
N LEU A 41 1.25 -11.83 -19.60
CA LEU A 41 2.15 -11.25 -18.61
C LEU A 41 2.81 -12.34 -17.76
N VAL A 42 2.01 -13.23 -17.18
CA VAL A 42 2.45 -14.36 -16.37
C VAL A 42 3.43 -15.22 -17.16
N ARG A 43 3.13 -15.55 -18.42
CA ARG A 43 4.06 -16.33 -19.26
C ARG A 43 5.42 -15.66 -19.43
N LYS A 44 5.48 -14.32 -19.54
CA LYS A 44 6.75 -13.57 -19.63
C LYS A 44 7.50 -13.58 -18.30
N ASP A 45 6.80 -13.35 -17.19
CA ASP A 45 7.40 -13.32 -15.85
C ASP A 45 7.89 -14.70 -15.42
N VAL A 46 7.09 -15.75 -15.60
CA VAL A 46 7.47 -17.13 -15.32
C VAL A 46 8.69 -17.55 -16.13
N ARG A 47 8.78 -17.12 -17.41
CA ARG A 47 9.98 -17.37 -18.22
C ARG A 47 11.20 -16.67 -17.62
N ALA A 48 11.08 -15.37 -17.31
CA ALA A 48 12.19 -14.61 -16.73
C ALA A 48 12.67 -15.21 -15.40
N LEU A 49 11.76 -15.62 -14.52
CA LEU A 49 12.09 -16.27 -13.24
C LEU A 49 12.83 -17.59 -13.45
N LYS A 50 12.38 -18.42 -14.41
CA LYS A 50 13.03 -19.69 -14.74
C LYS A 50 14.39 -19.50 -15.39
N ASP A 51 14.53 -18.49 -16.26
CA ASP A 51 15.80 -18.14 -16.90
C ASP A 51 16.84 -17.67 -15.85
N ASP A 52 16.38 -17.05 -14.76
CA ASP A 52 17.20 -16.69 -13.58
C ASP A 52 17.44 -17.87 -12.61
N GLY A 53 17.03 -19.08 -12.97
CA GLY A 53 17.28 -20.31 -12.20
C GLY A 53 16.31 -20.59 -11.05
N LEU A 54 15.17 -19.89 -11.00
CA LEU A 54 14.14 -20.09 -9.98
C LEU A 54 13.11 -21.15 -10.41
N ASP A 55 12.67 -21.96 -9.46
CA ASP A 55 11.53 -22.86 -9.65
C ASP A 55 10.22 -22.08 -9.49
N VAL A 56 9.26 -22.31 -10.38
CA VAL A 56 7.94 -21.66 -10.33
C VAL A 56 6.83 -22.69 -10.39
N PHE A 57 5.97 -22.68 -9.37
CA PHE A 57 4.81 -23.57 -9.21
C PHE A 57 3.54 -22.73 -9.22
N VAL A 58 2.73 -22.85 -10.27
CA VAL A 58 1.43 -22.17 -10.33
C VAL A 58 0.46 -22.91 -9.42
N ASP A 59 -0.02 -22.22 -8.39
CA ASP A 59 -0.95 -22.77 -7.41
C ASP A 59 -2.40 -22.49 -7.83
N HIS A 60 -2.66 -21.27 -8.33
CA HIS A 60 -3.98 -20.85 -8.80
C HIS A 60 -3.88 -20.16 -10.17
N ASP A 61 -4.74 -20.56 -11.09
CA ASP A 61 -4.85 -19.99 -12.43
C ASP A 61 -6.34 -19.73 -12.73
N LEU A 62 -6.75 -18.50 -12.48
CA LEU A 62 -8.12 -18.03 -12.68
C LEU A 62 -8.10 -16.89 -13.69
N TRP A 63 -9.23 -16.68 -14.37
CA TRP A 63 -9.36 -15.54 -15.28
C TRP A 63 -9.02 -14.22 -14.57
N GLY A 64 -8.03 -13.50 -15.09
CA GLY A 64 -7.59 -12.22 -14.54
C GLY A 64 -6.80 -12.31 -13.23
N SER A 65 -6.46 -13.51 -12.73
CA SER A 65 -5.70 -13.69 -11.49
C SER A 65 -4.90 -14.99 -11.48
N VAL A 66 -3.58 -14.89 -11.35
CA VAL A 66 -2.69 -16.06 -11.23
C VAL A 66 -1.83 -15.92 -9.98
N GLU A 67 -1.72 -16.99 -9.21
CA GLU A 67 -0.84 -17.10 -8.05
C GLU A 67 0.18 -18.21 -8.27
N ALA A 68 1.44 -17.93 -8.00
CA ALA A 68 2.49 -18.93 -8.05
C ALA A 68 3.46 -18.79 -6.88
N ARG A 69 3.88 -19.93 -6.32
CA ARG A 69 5.07 -20.00 -5.46
C ARG A 69 6.33 -20.02 -6.31
N VAL A 70 7.25 -19.14 -5.97
CA VAL A 70 8.58 -19.03 -6.56
C VAL A 70 9.60 -19.45 -5.52
N ARG A 71 10.53 -20.32 -5.90
CA ARG A 71 11.49 -20.94 -4.99
C ARG A 71 12.91 -20.86 -5.53
N ASP A 72 13.85 -20.53 -4.64
CA ASP A 72 15.29 -20.55 -4.94
C ASP A 72 15.94 -21.91 -4.66
N GLU A 73 17.21 -22.05 -5.03
CA GLU A 73 18.00 -23.27 -4.78
C GLU A 73 18.09 -23.67 -3.29
N SER A 74 18.00 -22.68 -2.40
CA SER A 74 18.04 -22.87 -0.94
C SER A 74 16.68 -23.26 -0.34
N ARG A 75 15.66 -23.49 -1.19
CA ARG A 75 14.28 -23.81 -0.81
C ARG A 75 13.54 -22.68 -0.11
N ARG A 76 14.06 -21.45 -0.13
CA ARG A 76 13.28 -20.27 0.29
C ARG A 76 12.23 -19.98 -0.76
N GLU A 77 11.04 -19.61 -0.31
CA GLU A 77 9.90 -19.37 -1.19
C GLU A 77 9.23 -18.03 -0.91
N THR A 78 8.62 -17.49 -1.95
CA THR A 78 7.73 -16.33 -1.90
C THR A 78 6.57 -16.57 -2.85
N ILE A 79 5.46 -15.88 -2.62
CA ILE A 79 4.30 -15.91 -3.50
C ILE A 79 4.41 -14.74 -4.48
N VAL A 80 4.12 -14.98 -5.75
CA VAL A 80 3.89 -13.93 -6.72
C VAL A 80 2.44 -14.02 -7.18
N LEU A 81 1.73 -12.90 -7.05
CA LEU A 81 0.33 -12.77 -7.40
C LEU A 81 0.18 -11.76 -8.53
N TRP A 82 -0.30 -12.21 -9.68
CA TRP A 82 -0.65 -11.38 -10.81
C TRP A 82 -2.16 -11.17 -10.83
N MET A 83 -2.63 -9.92 -10.87
CA MET A 83 -4.07 -9.61 -10.89
C MET A 83 -4.40 -8.50 -11.88
N GLY A 84 -5.55 -8.60 -12.53
CA GLY A 84 -6.17 -7.45 -13.17
C GLY A 84 -6.74 -6.49 -12.14
N GLU A 85 -6.53 -5.19 -12.29
CA GLU A 85 -7.15 -4.17 -11.43
C GLU A 85 -7.79 -3.05 -12.27
N THR A 86 -8.89 -2.48 -11.77
CA THR A 86 -9.47 -1.24 -12.29
C THR A 86 -8.53 -0.07 -12.01
N ARG A 87 -8.19 0.73 -13.02
CA ARG A 87 -7.17 1.82 -13.02
C ARG A 87 -7.44 3.00 -12.05
N MET A 88 -8.07 2.79 -10.90
CA MET A 88 -8.40 3.80 -9.90
C MET A 88 -7.18 4.11 -9.01
N ARG A 89 -6.48 5.19 -9.35
CA ARG A 89 -5.29 5.70 -8.66
C ARG A 89 -5.37 7.21 -8.46
N TYR A 90 -4.67 7.74 -7.47
CA TYR A 90 -4.53 9.18 -7.22
C TYR A 90 -3.27 9.77 -7.88
N PHE A 91 -2.27 8.92 -8.13
CA PHE A 91 -0.97 9.31 -8.65
C PHE A 91 -0.59 8.55 -9.92
N PRO A 92 0.37 9.11 -10.68
CA PRO A 92 1.10 8.36 -11.69
C PRO A 92 1.71 7.08 -11.14
N LEU A 93 1.88 6.11 -12.04
CA LEU A 93 2.86 5.05 -11.79
C LEU A 93 4.27 5.65 -11.74
N VAL A 94 5.11 5.04 -10.93
CA VAL A 94 6.48 5.49 -10.70
C VAL A 94 7.43 4.51 -11.37
N ALA A 95 8.24 5.02 -12.30
CA ALA A 95 9.38 4.27 -12.83
C ALA A 95 10.40 4.06 -11.71
N ASP A 96 10.91 2.84 -11.59
CA ASP A 96 11.73 2.45 -10.47
C ASP A 96 12.85 1.50 -10.91
N PRO A 97 14.12 1.72 -10.53
CA PRO A 97 15.23 0.86 -10.98
C PRO A 97 15.13 -0.60 -10.52
N LEU A 98 14.55 -0.85 -9.33
CA LEU A 98 14.41 -2.19 -8.77
C LEU A 98 13.12 -2.85 -9.26
N TRP A 99 12.03 -2.10 -9.25
CA TRP A 99 10.70 -2.62 -9.57
C TRP A 99 10.35 -2.50 -11.06
N GLY A 100 11.09 -1.72 -11.86
CA GLY A 100 10.73 -1.35 -13.22
C GLY A 100 9.66 -0.26 -13.24
N VAL A 101 8.42 -0.63 -12.89
CA VAL A 101 7.31 0.30 -12.67
C VAL A 101 6.53 -0.17 -11.45
N ARG A 102 6.16 0.76 -10.57
CA ARG A 102 5.38 0.49 -9.36
C ARG A 102 4.28 1.52 -9.11
N LEU A 103 3.36 1.14 -8.24
CA LEU A 103 2.35 2.06 -7.72
C LEU A 103 3.01 3.15 -6.85
N HIS A 104 2.42 4.35 -6.84
CA HIS A 104 2.85 5.42 -5.96
C HIS A 104 2.64 5.04 -4.49
N ARG A 105 3.51 5.52 -3.60
CA ARG A 105 3.48 5.13 -2.17
C ARG A 105 2.19 5.52 -1.48
N SER A 106 1.63 6.69 -1.80
CA SER A 106 0.34 7.13 -1.26
C SER A 106 -0.81 6.22 -1.70
N ASP A 107 -0.80 5.74 -2.96
CA ASP A 107 -1.79 4.78 -3.45
C ASP A 107 -1.62 3.40 -2.78
N LEU A 108 -0.39 2.96 -2.53
CA LEU A 108 -0.11 1.76 -1.72
C LEU A 108 -0.69 1.90 -0.32
N ALA A 109 -0.50 3.05 0.33
CA ALA A 109 -1.05 3.33 1.66
C ALA A 109 -2.59 3.34 1.66
N VAL A 110 -3.24 3.89 0.63
CA VAL A 110 -4.70 3.79 0.44
C VAL A 110 -5.13 2.32 0.34
N ASN A 111 -4.42 1.50 -0.44
CA ASN A 111 -4.73 0.07 -0.54
C ASN A 111 -4.57 -0.66 0.80
N LYS A 112 -3.63 -0.24 1.68
CA LYS A 112 -3.48 -0.82 3.03
C LYS A 112 -4.64 -0.51 3.95
N VAL A 113 -5.17 0.72 3.96
CA VAL A 113 -6.35 1.01 4.78
C VAL A 113 -7.60 0.32 4.24
N ILE A 114 -7.71 0.09 2.92
CA ILE A 114 -8.76 -0.75 2.32
C ILE A 114 -8.62 -2.21 2.79
N ALA A 115 -7.41 -2.76 2.80
CA ALA A 115 -7.15 -4.12 3.30
C ALA A 115 -7.54 -4.25 4.78
N ALA A 116 -7.05 -3.34 5.63
CA ALA A 116 -7.37 -3.30 7.05
C ALA A 116 -8.88 -3.17 7.33
N ALA A 117 -9.62 -2.47 6.46
CA ALA A 117 -11.08 -2.31 6.56
C ALA A 117 -11.89 -3.41 5.85
N SER A 118 -11.26 -4.40 5.21
CA SER A 118 -11.96 -5.44 4.44
C SER A 118 -11.70 -6.85 4.96
N ARG A 119 -10.50 -7.15 5.45
CA ARG A 119 -10.11 -8.48 5.93
C ARG A 119 -9.40 -8.42 7.30
N MET A 120 -9.39 -9.53 8.00
CA MET A 120 -8.75 -9.65 9.33
C MET A 120 -7.44 -10.41 9.19
N LYS A 121 -6.32 -9.69 9.17
CA LYS A 121 -4.96 -10.23 9.14
C LYS A 121 -4.04 -9.35 9.99
N ALA A 122 -3.19 -9.94 10.83
CA ALA A 122 -2.24 -9.18 11.66
C ALA A 122 -1.33 -8.24 10.84
N ARG A 123 -0.92 -8.68 9.64
CA ARG A 123 -0.12 -7.84 8.73
C ARG A 123 -0.79 -6.53 8.31
N ASP A 124 -2.12 -6.49 8.23
CA ASP A 124 -2.83 -5.26 7.87
C ASP A 124 -2.83 -4.25 9.03
N VAL A 125 -2.89 -4.72 10.28
CA VAL A 125 -2.72 -3.88 11.48
C VAL A 125 -1.30 -3.30 11.51
N ALA A 126 -0.30 -4.14 11.28
CA ALA A 126 1.10 -3.73 11.22
C ALA A 126 1.37 -2.71 10.12
N ASP A 127 0.93 -2.99 8.88
CA ASP A 127 1.11 -2.07 7.75
C ASP A 127 0.44 -0.72 8.02
N MET A 128 -0.75 -0.71 8.66
CA MET A 128 -1.43 0.53 9.06
C MET A 128 -0.64 1.34 10.09
N VAL A 129 -0.04 0.69 11.10
CA VAL A 129 0.84 1.36 12.07
C VAL A 129 2.07 1.94 11.39
N LEU A 130 2.74 1.17 10.52
CA LEU A 130 3.93 1.63 9.81
C LEU A 130 3.62 2.80 8.87
N VAL A 131 2.49 2.75 8.15
CA VAL A 131 2.00 3.88 7.34
C VAL A 131 1.81 5.12 8.20
N SER A 132 1.14 5.00 9.35
CA SER A 132 0.92 6.15 10.23
C SER A 132 2.21 6.73 10.82
N ARG A 133 3.23 5.88 11.06
CA ARG A 133 4.51 6.31 11.65
C ARG A 133 5.47 6.91 10.61
N HIS A 134 5.48 6.37 9.39
CA HIS A 134 6.58 6.61 8.44
C HIS A 134 6.13 7.05 7.04
N CYS A 135 4.83 7.14 6.79
CA CYS A 135 4.30 7.56 5.50
C CYS A 135 3.43 8.81 5.62
N CYS A 136 2.27 8.72 6.25
CA CYS A 136 1.29 9.81 6.34
C CYS A 136 0.16 9.50 7.33
N PRO A 137 -0.61 10.52 7.76
CA PRO A 137 -1.81 10.32 8.57
C PRO A 137 -2.87 9.44 7.89
N LEU A 138 -3.60 8.64 8.66
CA LEU A 138 -4.58 7.69 8.12
C LEU A 138 -5.89 8.34 7.66
N GLY A 139 -6.31 9.47 8.25
CA GLY A 139 -7.57 10.14 7.93
C GLY A 139 -7.76 10.43 6.43
N PRO A 140 -6.80 11.11 5.78
CA PRO A 140 -6.79 11.33 4.33
C PRO A 140 -6.85 10.03 3.51
N LEU A 141 -6.20 8.97 3.98
CA LEU A 141 -6.22 7.67 3.30
C LEU A 141 -7.60 7.02 3.35
N PHE A 142 -8.30 7.10 4.49
CA PHE A 142 -9.68 6.60 4.61
C PHE A 142 -10.67 7.41 3.79
N LEU A 143 -10.48 8.73 3.69
CA LEU A 143 -11.25 9.59 2.79
C LEU A 143 -11.09 9.13 1.32
N ALA A 144 -9.84 8.93 0.90
CA ALA A 144 -9.51 8.44 -0.42
C ALA A 144 -9.98 7.00 -0.68
N ALA A 145 -9.90 6.12 0.32
CA ALA A 145 -10.41 4.76 0.22
C ALA A 145 -11.93 4.74 -0.03
N ALA A 146 -12.68 5.58 0.68
CA ALA A 146 -14.12 5.72 0.48
C ALA A 146 -14.46 6.19 -0.94
N ALA A 147 -13.74 7.19 -1.45
CA ALA A 147 -13.90 7.67 -2.82
C ALA A 147 -13.60 6.58 -3.87
N LYS A 148 -12.53 5.79 -3.67
CA LYS A 148 -12.19 4.65 -4.54
C LYS A 148 -13.24 3.53 -4.50
N LEU A 149 -13.87 3.30 -3.36
CA LEU A 149 -14.88 2.23 -3.21
C LEU A 149 -16.30 2.65 -3.63
N GLY A 150 -16.60 3.95 -3.59
CA GLY A 150 -17.85 4.56 -4.09
C GLY A 150 -19.15 4.16 -3.36
N ARG A 151 -19.07 3.32 -2.32
CA ARG A 151 -20.25 2.69 -1.67
C ARG A 151 -20.22 2.67 -0.14
N VAL A 152 -19.17 3.22 0.46
CA VAL A 152 -18.93 3.18 1.91
C VAL A 152 -18.42 4.54 2.36
N SER A 153 -18.87 5.02 3.52
CA SER A 153 -18.37 6.29 4.06
C SER A 153 -16.95 6.13 4.67
N PRO A 154 -16.13 7.19 4.74
CA PRO A 154 -14.82 7.13 5.38
C PRO A 154 -14.87 6.67 6.83
N LEU A 155 -15.84 7.16 7.61
CA LEU A 155 -16.01 6.80 9.03
C LEU A 155 -16.37 5.32 9.18
N GLU A 156 -17.22 4.78 8.32
CA GLU A 156 -17.54 3.35 8.33
C GLU A 156 -16.30 2.49 8.03
N LEU A 157 -15.39 2.93 7.16
CA LEU A 157 -14.13 2.23 6.92
C LEU A 157 -13.20 2.27 8.14
N VAL A 158 -13.15 3.38 8.87
CA VAL A 158 -12.42 3.50 10.14
C VAL A 158 -12.99 2.53 11.17
N ASP A 159 -14.31 2.50 11.37
CA ASP A 159 -14.97 1.57 12.30
C ASP A 159 -14.69 0.11 11.95
N ARG A 160 -14.76 -0.21 10.67
CA ARG A 160 -14.44 -1.53 10.11
C ARG A 160 -12.98 -1.94 10.38
N ALA A 161 -12.03 -1.01 10.24
CA ALA A 161 -10.62 -1.26 10.53
C ALA A 161 -10.38 -1.38 12.05
N ARG A 162 -11.06 -0.58 12.85
CA ARG A 162 -11.02 -0.65 14.32
C ARG A 162 -11.51 -2.00 14.82
N HIS A 163 -12.69 -2.44 14.37
CA HIS A 163 -13.26 -3.73 14.76
C HIS A 163 -12.33 -4.89 14.38
N ARG A 164 -11.75 -4.86 13.18
CA ARG A 164 -10.81 -5.91 12.73
C ARG A 164 -9.50 -5.89 13.50
N THR A 165 -8.96 -4.71 13.82
CA THR A 165 -7.78 -4.58 14.70
C THR A 165 -8.05 -5.20 16.06
N SER A 166 -9.21 -4.91 16.66
CA SER A 166 -9.62 -5.50 17.94
C SER A 166 -9.74 -7.02 17.87
N ALA A 167 -10.40 -7.52 16.82
CA ALA A 167 -10.71 -8.94 16.64
C ALA A 167 -9.52 -9.79 16.16
N THR A 168 -8.46 -9.18 15.66
CA THR A 168 -7.25 -9.91 15.25
C THR A 168 -6.59 -10.55 16.48
N PRO A 169 -6.24 -11.86 16.43
CA PRO A 169 -5.60 -12.55 17.54
C PRO A 169 -4.34 -11.86 18.03
N ASN A 170 -4.15 -11.83 19.35
CA ASN A 170 -3.00 -11.17 19.97
C ASN A 170 -1.70 -11.87 19.59
N GLU A 171 -1.72 -13.20 19.50
CA GLU A 171 -0.58 -14.03 19.18
C GLU A 171 -0.04 -13.73 17.77
N GLU A 172 -0.92 -13.54 16.78
CA GLU A 172 -0.51 -13.17 15.42
C GLU A 172 0.10 -11.76 15.34
N ILE A 173 -0.34 -10.84 16.21
CA ILE A 173 0.21 -9.48 16.26
C ILE A 173 1.52 -9.45 17.03
N GLU A 174 1.64 -10.25 18.09
CA GLU A 174 2.86 -10.41 18.89
C GLU A 174 4.05 -10.86 18.04
N GLU A 175 3.83 -11.72 17.04
CA GLU A 175 4.84 -12.14 16.07
C GLU A 175 5.45 -10.97 15.27
N LEU A 176 4.75 -9.83 15.18
CA LEU A 176 5.18 -8.66 14.41
C LEU A 176 5.93 -7.63 15.26
N ARG A 177 6.08 -7.82 16.58
CA ARG A 177 6.69 -6.82 17.49
C ARG A 177 8.07 -6.35 17.05
N GLU A 178 8.92 -7.28 16.59
CA GLU A 178 10.30 -6.98 16.17
C GLU A 178 10.32 -6.17 14.87
N ALA A 179 9.39 -6.46 13.97
CA ALA A 179 9.25 -5.73 12.71
C ALA A 179 8.71 -4.30 12.90
N LEU A 180 8.10 -4.00 14.04
CA LEU A 180 7.51 -2.71 14.38
C LEU A 180 8.26 -1.95 15.49
N ASP A 181 9.36 -2.51 16.00
CA ASP A 181 10.08 -1.96 17.16
C ASP A 181 9.15 -1.69 18.36
N CYS A 182 8.27 -2.66 18.63
CA CYS A 182 7.37 -2.66 19.79
C CYS A 182 7.76 -3.75 20.78
N GLU A 183 7.46 -3.53 22.06
CA GLU A 183 7.75 -4.50 23.12
C GLU A 183 6.79 -5.70 23.10
N ASN A 184 5.53 -5.46 22.73
CA ASN A 184 4.46 -6.45 22.73
C ASN A 184 3.31 -6.06 21.78
N GLU A 185 2.36 -6.98 21.59
CA GLU A 185 1.16 -6.78 20.79
C GLU A 185 0.27 -5.63 21.27
N GLY A 186 0.25 -5.39 22.58
CA GLY A 186 -0.50 -4.31 23.21
C GLY A 186 -0.07 -2.93 22.72
N GLU A 187 1.24 -2.71 22.57
CA GLU A 187 1.79 -1.46 22.01
C GLU A 187 1.43 -1.26 20.54
N ILE A 188 1.41 -2.35 19.75
CA ILE A 188 1.02 -2.31 18.34
C ILE A 188 -0.46 -1.94 18.22
N LYS A 189 -1.34 -2.62 18.97
CA LYS A 189 -2.79 -2.30 18.98
C LYS A 189 -3.05 -0.89 19.47
N THR A 190 -2.35 -0.45 20.52
CA THR A 190 -2.45 0.93 21.02
C THR A 190 -2.05 1.94 19.94
N SER A 191 -0.94 1.71 19.26
CA SER A 191 -0.50 2.57 18.14
C SER A 191 -1.53 2.61 17.01
N ALA A 192 -2.13 1.47 16.67
CA ALA A 192 -3.17 1.38 15.67
C ALA A 192 -4.43 2.17 16.08
N PHE A 193 -4.90 2.03 17.33
CA PHE A 193 -6.07 2.76 17.82
C PHE A 193 -5.84 4.27 17.88
N VAL A 194 -4.66 4.72 18.33
CA VAL A 194 -4.30 6.16 18.31
C VAL A 194 -4.35 6.73 16.89
N ALA A 195 -3.84 5.98 15.90
CA ALA A 195 -3.90 6.39 14.50
C ALA A 195 -5.34 6.43 13.95
N LEU A 196 -6.18 5.47 14.33
CA LEU A 196 -7.60 5.42 13.97
C LEU A 196 -8.40 6.54 14.65
N ASP A 197 -8.16 6.85 15.92
CA ASP A 197 -8.78 7.95 16.66
C ASP A 197 -8.44 9.30 16.01
N SER A 198 -7.18 9.45 15.58
CA SER A 198 -6.72 10.64 14.86
C SER A 198 -7.42 10.77 13.49
N ALA A 199 -7.56 9.65 12.76
CA ALA A 199 -8.29 9.61 11.50
C ALA A 199 -9.76 9.99 11.66
N GLU A 200 -10.43 9.42 12.67
CA GLU A 200 -11.82 9.72 13.01
C GLU A 200 -12.00 11.20 13.37
N THR A 201 -11.12 11.74 14.21
CA THR A 201 -11.14 13.16 14.60
C THR A 201 -11.02 14.08 13.40
N PHE A 202 -10.13 13.76 12.45
CA PHE A 202 -9.99 14.48 11.19
C PHE A 202 -11.27 14.40 10.36
N LEU A 203 -11.82 13.19 10.15
CA LEU A 203 -12.99 12.97 9.31
C LEU A 203 -14.27 13.63 9.86
N LEU A 204 -14.44 13.66 11.19
CA LEU A 204 -15.57 14.35 11.83
C LEU A 204 -15.51 15.88 11.66
N LYS A 205 -14.31 16.43 11.43
CA LYS A 205 -14.06 17.86 11.25
C LYS A 205 -13.59 18.17 9.82
N LEU A 206 -13.88 17.27 8.88
CA LEU A 206 -13.35 17.32 7.52
C LEU A 206 -13.71 18.66 6.86
N PRO A 207 -12.71 19.50 6.54
CA PRO A 207 -12.97 20.77 5.86
C PRO A 207 -13.55 20.53 4.48
N GLU A 208 -14.52 21.35 4.06
CA GLU A 208 -15.16 21.23 2.74
C GLU A 208 -14.13 21.27 1.59
N SER A 209 -13.06 22.04 1.75
CA SER A 209 -11.97 22.15 0.77
C SER A 209 -11.17 20.86 0.57
N MET A 210 -11.33 19.86 1.43
CA MET A 210 -10.64 18.57 1.36
C MET A 210 -11.54 17.44 0.84
N LEU A 211 -12.81 17.72 0.53
CA LEU A 211 -13.75 16.72 0.03
C LEU A 211 -13.51 16.37 -1.44
N GLY A 212 -13.71 15.10 -1.80
CA GLY A 212 -13.75 14.65 -3.20
C GLY A 212 -12.43 14.15 -3.78
N GLY A 213 -11.40 13.97 -2.94
CA GLY A 213 -10.12 13.43 -3.37
C GLY A 213 -9.19 13.09 -2.21
N LEU A 214 -7.93 12.89 -2.53
CA LEU A 214 -6.85 12.70 -1.57
C LEU A 214 -6.12 14.04 -1.34
N PRO A 215 -6.27 14.69 -0.17
CA PRO A 215 -5.57 15.94 0.12
C PRO A 215 -4.08 15.67 0.37
N VAL A 216 -3.20 16.40 -0.32
CA VAL A 216 -1.74 16.16 -0.30
C VAL A 216 -0.96 17.47 -0.22
N ASN A 217 0.26 17.39 0.34
CA ASN A 217 1.23 18.48 0.31
C ASN A 217 1.93 18.60 -1.07
N ALA A 218 2.90 19.51 -1.16
CA ALA A 218 3.65 19.76 -2.40
C ALA A 218 4.47 18.54 -2.88
N ASP A 219 4.80 17.62 -1.98
CA ASP A 219 5.55 16.40 -2.28
C ASP A 219 4.64 15.20 -2.62
N GLY A 220 3.32 15.39 -2.66
CA GLY A 220 2.36 14.31 -2.91
C GLY A 220 2.13 13.39 -1.70
N ILE A 221 2.52 13.82 -0.49
CA ILE A 221 2.25 13.11 0.76
C ILE A 221 0.86 13.50 1.27
N PRO A 222 -0.01 12.54 1.64
CA PRO A 222 -1.31 12.84 2.23
C PRO A 222 -1.23 13.66 3.51
N VAL A 223 -2.12 14.64 3.66
CA VAL A 223 -2.15 15.56 4.82
C VAL A 223 -3.55 15.73 5.40
N ASP A 224 -3.62 15.90 6.72
CA ASP A 224 -4.86 16.06 7.50
C ASP A 224 -5.09 17.50 7.99
N LYS A 225 -4.27 18.47 7.53
CA LYS A 225 -4.37 19.89 7.88
C LYS A 225 -4.43 20.76 6.64
N VAL A 226 -5.33 21.75 6.65
CA VAL A 226 -5.56 22.66 5.51
C VAL A 226 -4.31 23.46 5.18
N GLU A 227 -3.61 23.93 6.20
CA GLU A 227 -2.39 24.73 6.07
C GLU A 227 -1.25 23.95 5.39
N GLY A 228 -1.28 22.61 5.47
CA GLY A 228 -0.31 21.73 4.82
C GLY A 228 -0.73 21.24 3.44
N MET A 229 -1.96 21.54 3.00
CA MET A 229 -2.50 21.05 1.73
C MET A 229 -2.06 21.94 0.57
N ALA A 230 -1.39 21.34 -0.40
CA ALA A 230 -1.03 22.00 -1.66
C ALA A 230 -2.04 21.68 -2.77
N SER A 231 -2.58 20.46 -2.79
CA SER A 231 -3.57 20.06 -3.79
C SER A 231 -4.52 18.98 -3.28
N LEU A 232 -5.68 18.87 -3.93
CA LEU A 232 -6.61 17.77 -3.76
C LEU A 232 -6.54 16.88 -5.00
N ARG A 233 -6.10 15.63 -4.84
CA ARG A 233 -5.94 14.68 -5.95
C ARG A 233 -7.25 13.95 -6.23
N PRO A 234 -7.86 14.09 -7.42
CA PRO A 234 -9.03 13.29 -7.76
C PRO A 234 -8.62 11.83 -8.03
N VAL A 235 -9.58 10.90 -7.94
CA VAL A 235 -9.40 9.55 -8.46
C VAL A 235 -9.27 9.67 -9.99
N LEU A 236 -8.16 9.19 -10.53
CA LEU A 236 -7.99 9.03 -11.97
C LEU A 236 -8.66 7.71 -12.35
N ASP A 237 -9.70 7.77 -13.17
CA ASP A 237 -10.27 6.60 -13.85
C ASP A 237 -9.71 6.59 -15.28
N GLY A 238 -8.91 5.59 -15.64
CA GLY A 238 -8.59 5.33 -17.05
C GLY A 238 -7.48 6.16 -17.72
N GLY A 239 -6.42 6.58 -17.01
CA GLY A 239 -5.20 7.11 -17.69
C GLY A 239 -5.15 8.61 -17.92
N GLY A 240 -5.70 9.43 -17.01
CA GLY A 240 -5.53 10.89 -17.04
C GLY A 240 -4.05 11.31 -17.08
N ARG A 241 -3.71 12.26 -17.96
CA ARG A 241 -2.34 12.79 -18.10
C ARG A 241 -1.81 13.37 -16.79
N PHE A 242 -0.58 12.99 -16.49
CA PHE A 242 0.15 13.35 -15.28
C PHE A 242 0.48 14.85 -15.24
N PRO A 243 0.31 15.54 -14.11
CA PRO A 243 1.18 16.67 -13.80
C PRO A 243 2.58 16.16 -13.46
N ASP A 244 3.60 16.78 -14.06
CA ASP A 244 5.00 16.48 -13.80
C ASP A 244 5.34 16.74 -12.33
N PHE A 245 5.72 15.69 -11.61
CA PHE A 245 6.46 15.78 -10.36
C PHE A 245 7.90 15.35 -10.64
N PRO A 246 8.90 15.88 -9.90
CA PRO A 246 10.28 15.55 -10.16
C PRO A 246 10.47 14.02 -10.14
N ALA A 247 11.08 13.48 -11.20
CA ALA A 247 11.39 12.05 -11.38
C ALA A 247 12.34 11.47 -10.31
N GLY A 248 12.65 12.25 -9.27
CA GLY A 248 13.51 11.87 -8.18
C GLY A 248 12.72 11.11 -7.12
N ARG A 249 13.28 9.97 -6.69
CA ARG A 249 12.96 9.30 -5.44
C ARG A 249 12.91 10.37 -4.34
N PRO A 250 11.78 10.65 -3.69
CA PRO A 250 11.87 11.44 -2.47
C PRO A 250 12.61 10.57 -1.45
N GLU A 251 13.84 10.97 -1.14
CA GLU A 251 14.60 10.42 -0.03
C GLU A 251 13.92 10.90 1.26
N PHE A 252 13.03 10.07 1.79
CA PHE A 252 12.47 10.32 3.12
C PHE A 252 13.39 9.67 4.15
N GLY A 253 13.93 10.52 5.03
CA GLY A 253 15.00 10.22 5.96
C GLY A 253 14.78 8.93 6.76
N GLY A 254 15.86 8.16 6.87
CA GLY A 254 15.99 7.16 7.91
C GLY A 254 15.83 7.80 9.28
N ALA A 255 15.45 6.97 10.27
CA ALA A 255 15.31 7.34 11.68
C ALA A 255 16.40 8.34 12.11
N GLY A 256 16.00 9.59 12.34
CA GLY A 256 16.91 10.69 12.63
C GLY A 256 16.23 11.73 13.50
N GLY A 257 16.33 11.52 14.81
CA GLY A 257 16.40 12.54 15.87
C GLY A 257 15.32 13.63 15.88
N LEU A 258 14.40 13.52 16.84
CA LEU A 258 13.93 14.70 17.56
C LEU A 258 15.16 15.39 18.16
N GLY A 259 15.67 16.41 17.48
CA GLY A 259 16.74 17.28 17.94
C GLY A 259 16.16 18.45 18.72
N ASP A 260 16.57 18.54 19.98
CA ASP A 260 16.28 19.61 20.93
C ASP A 260 16.67 21.02 20.43
N GLY A 261 15.77 21.97 20.70
CA GLY A 261 16.09 23.34 21.12
C GLY A 261 16.17 24.44 20.05
N PRO A 262 16.14 25.72 20.45
CA PRO A 262 16.17 26.25 21.84
C PRO A 262 14.80 26.57 22.46
#